data_AF-A0A8K0CAS7-F1
#
_entry.id   AF-A0A8K0CAS7-F1
#
_cell.length_a   1.000
_cell.length_b   1.000
_cell.length_c   1.000
_cell.angle_alpha   90.00
_cell.angle_beta   90.00
_cell.angle_gamma   90.00
#
_symmetry.space_group_name_H-M   'P 1'
#
loop_
_entity.id
_entity.type
_entity.pdbx_description
1 polymer ?
#
loop_
_entity_poly.entity_id
_entity_poly.type
_entity_poly.pdbx_seq_one_letter_code
_entity_poly.pdbx_strand_id
1 'polypeptide(L)'
;MSVTDKQKYVKWASIAEEAGRFDDAALAMKSAVETGEELTNEEILTLGYVYSTVIGSRKSSWTAILSMAQNVTNCAILSQMIQDYKEVVELEIRKICTDVLCLLDVYLLPKATTAEIKVFFLQMKGDYCRYLVEIAKGQERIDMINEVHKAYQDGFNTSVEELPPVHHARLGLALNYSVFYGDVLNQKEEAKNLATQAINEATATANDDQLGDAKLTMLLMQLNIESWKRDLQGKEMKSKKSEIESDVLETRVEELETGSDESETGLEESETGSEESEAGLEEFEAGLEELEAGLEESKPGSEESEAGSEESETGSEESEDGSEESEAGSEESGSESDKTMIDSKELQTQPKESGSDTSDTYTED
;
A
#
# COMPACT_ATOMS: atom_id res chain seq x y z
N MET A 1 39.22 -32.71 21.95
CA MET A 1 39.21 -32.42 20.50
C MET A 1 39.14 -30.92 20.34
N SER A 2 39.86 -30.34 19.37
CA SER A 2 39.72 -28.92 19.02
C SER A 2 38.31 -28.69 18.48
N VAL A 3 37.62 -27.65 18.94
CA VAL A 3 36.34 -27.22 18.37
C VAL A 3 36.59 -26.77 16.92
N THR A 4 35.78 -27.23 15.96
CA THR A 4 35.90 -26.77 14.56
C THR A 4 35.35 -25.35 14.43
N ASP A 5 35.76 -24.62 13.39
CA ASP A 5 35.25 -23.27 13.15
C ASP A 5 33.73 -23.28 12.95
N LYS A 6 33.18 -24.27 12.22
CA LYS A 6 31.73 -24.47 12.09
C LYS A 6 31.06 -24.63 13.46
N GLN A 7 31.55 -25.54 14.31
CA GLN A 7 30.97 -25.79 15.63
C GLN A 7 30.97 -24.55 16.52
N LYS A 8 32.03 -23.74 16.41
CA LYS A 8 32.14 -22.46 17.12
C LYS A 8 31.08 -21.47 16.64
N TYR A 9 30.92 -21.31 15.32
CA TYR A 9 29.92 -20.41 14.75
C TYR A 9 28.49 -20.82 15.05
N VAL A 10 28.16 -22.12 14.92
CA VAL A 10 26.86 -22.67 15.31
C VAL A 10 26.58 -22.38 16.78
N LYS A 11 27.56 -22.58 17.67
CA LYS A 11 27.36 -22.31 19.09
C LYS A 11 27.16 -20.83 19.39
N TRP A 12 27.87 -19.94 18.69
CA TRP A 12 27.62 -18.50 18.77
C TRP A 12 26.24 -18.11 18.26
N ALA A 13 25.75 -18.73 17.18
CA ALA A 13 24.40 -18.50 16.69
C ALA A 13 23.36 -18.86 17.74
N SER A 14 23.46 -20.04 18.37
CA SER A 14 22.53 -20.43 19.45
C SER A 14 22.57 -19.48 20.64
N ILE A 15 23.76 -19.03 21.07
CA ILE A 15 23.90 -18.07 22.17
C ILE A 15 23.26 -16.72 21.80
N ALA A 16 23.48 -16.25 20.57
CA ALA A 16 22.90 -15.01 20.08
C ALA A 16 21.37 -15.11 19.94
N GLU A 17 20.86 -16.24 19.48
CA GLU A 17 19.43 -16.56 19.42
C GLU A 17 18.79 -16.51 20.81
N GLU A 18 19.36 -17.21 21.80
CA GLU A 18 18.89 -17.20 23.19
C GLU A 18 18.92 -15.79 23.81
N ALA A 19 19.86 -14.94 23.38
CA ALA A 19 19.96 -13.56 23.80
C ALA A 19 19.05 -12.59 23.01
N GLY A 20 18.27 -13.07 22.04
CA GLY A 20 17.41 -12.26 21.17
C GLY A 20 18.17 -11.40 20.16
N ARG A 21 19.47 -11.66 19.95
CA ARG A 21 20.35 -10.94 19.02
C ARG A 21 20.35 -11.61 17.64
N PHE A 22 19.21 -11.58 16.96
CA PHE A 22 19.00 -12.35 15.73
C PHE A 22 19.90 -11.93 14.56
N ASP A 23 20.28 -10.65 14.45
CA ASP A 23 21.24 -10.21 13.42
C ASP A 23 22.63 -10.83 13.62
N ASP A 24 23.10 -10.93 14.86
CA ASP A 24 24.36 -11.58 15.19
C ASP A 24 24.28 -13.10 15.01
N ALA A 25 23.13 -13.69 15.36
CA ALA A 25 22.87 -15.10 15.09
C ALA A 25 22.92 -15.41 13.58
N ALA A 26 22.36 -14.53 12.74
CA ALA A 26 22.36 -14.70 11.29
C ALA A 26 23.78 -14.60 10.73
N LEU A 27 24.59 -13.66 11.21
CA LEU A 27 26.00 -13.53 10.83
C LEU A 27 26.83 -14.74 11.25
N ALA A 28 26.57 -15.28 12.44
CA ALA A 28 27.22 -16.49 12.92
C ALA A 28 26.82 -17.71 12.07
N MET A 29 25.54 -17.89 11.75
CA MET A 29 25.09 -18.97 10.87
C MET A 29 25.62 -18.83 9.44
N LYS A 30 25.69 -17.60 8.91
CA LYS A 30 26.36 -17.32 7.63
C LYS A 30 27.80 -17.84 7.63
N SER A 31 28.55 -17.48 8.68
CA SER A 31 29.94 -17.92 8.85
C SER A 31 30.06 -19.44 8.98
N ALA A 32 29.09 -20.10 9.64
CA ALA A 32 29.04 -21.55 9.74
C ALA A 32 28.81 -22.23 8.38
N VAL A 33 27.94 -21.67 7.53
CA VAL A 33 27.67 -22.19 6.18
C VAL A 33 28.88 -21.99 5.26
N GLU A 34 29.53 -20.83 5.36
CA GLU A 34 30.69 -20.46 4.54
C GLU A 34 31.96 -21.27 4.85
N THR A 35 32.01 -22.03 5.96
CA THR A 35 33.10 -23.01 6.18
C THR A 35 33.09 -24.15 5.17
N GLY A 36 31.95 -24.37 4.49
CA GLY A 36 31.79 -25.44 3.52
C GLY A 36 31.53 -26.81 4.14
N GLU A 37 31.40 -26.93 5.46
CA GLU A 37 30.94 -28.16 6.10
C GLU A 37 29.43 -28.38 5.90
N GLU A 38 28.96 -29.63 5.92
CA GLU A 38 27.52 -29.94 5.84
C GLU A 38 26.82 -29.60 7.16
N LEU A 39 25.64 -28.99 7.09
CA LEU A 39 24.82 -28.69 8.26
C LEU A 39 23.98 -29.90 8.69
N THR A 40 23.80 -30.08 9.99
CA THR A 40 22.84 -31.04 10.54
C THR A 40 21.41 -30.49 10.40
N ASN A 41 20.40 -31.36 10.55
CA ASN A 41 18.99 -30.93 10.52
C ASN A 41 18.70 -29.84 11.56
N GLU A 42 19.26 -29.96 12.77
CA GLU A 42 19.10 -28.95 13.83
C GLU A 42 19.72 -27.60 13.41
N GLU A 43 20.92 -27.62 12.84
CA GLU A 43 21.60 -26.42 12.35
C GLU A 43 20.85 -25.78 11.16
N ILE A 44 20.25 -26.58 10.28
CA ILE A 44 19.40 -26.11 9.17
C ILE A 44 18.14 -25.43 9.71
N LEU A 45 17.51 -26.01 10.74
CA LEU A 45 16.34 -25.41 11.38
C LEU A 45 16.69 -24.10 12.09
N THR A 46 17.82 -24.05 12.81
CA THR A 46 18.34 -22.80 13.40
C THR A 46 18.61 -21.74 12.33
N LEU A 47 19.25 -22.11 11.22
CA LEU A 47 19.49 -21.21 10.08
C LEU A 47 18.16 -20.61 9.58
N GLY A 48 17.17 -21.46 9.32
CA GLY A 48 15.86 -21.04 8.84
C GLY A 48 15.15 -20.11 9.83
N TYR A 49 15.14 -20.47 11.11
CA TYR A 49 14.49 -19.70 12.17
C TYR A 49 15.12 -18.31 12.33
N VAL A 50 16.45 -18.25 12.46
CA VAL A 50 17.20 -17.00 12.64
C VAL A 50 16.96 -16.05 11.47
N TYR A 51 17.12 -16.53 10.23
CA TYR A 51 16.91 -15.69 9.06
C TYR A 51 15.44 -15.26 8.90
N SER A 52 14.47 -16.16 9.19
CA SER A 52 13.05 -15.81 9.17
C SER A 52 12.69 -14.70 10.17
N THR A 53 13.36 -14.66 11.32
CA THR A 53 13.16 -13.66 12.36
C THR A 53 13.75 -12.31 11.93
N VAL A 54 14.98 -12.31 11.42
CA VAL A 54 15.67 -11.11 10.92
C VAL A 54 14.88 -10.44 9.80
N ILE A 55 14.46 -11.20 8.78
CA ILE A 55 13.68 -10.65 7.66
C ILE A 55 12.28 -10.24 8.10
N GLY A 56 11.63 -11.00 8.99
CA GLY A 56 10.31 -10.68 9.53
C GLY A 56 10.26 -9.31 10.22
N SER A 57 11.28 -8.99 11.01
CA SER A 57 11.42 -7.68 11.66
C SER A 57 11.51 -6.52 10.65
N ARG A 58 12.31 -6.68 9.58
CA ARG A 58 12.43 -5.66 8.52
C ARG A 58 11.15 -5.52 7.71
N LYS A 59 10.49 -6.64 7.37
CA LYS A 59 9.19 -6.61 6.69
C LYS A 59 8.11 -5.92 7.52
N SER A 60 8.07 -6.17 8.83
CA SER A 60 7.14 -5.48 9.74
C SER A 60 7.39 -3.97 9.75
N SER A 61 8.66 -3.56 9.83
CA SER A 61 9.06 -2.15 9.76
C SER A 61 8.67 -1.52 8.43
N TRP A 62 8.92 -2.21 7.31
CA TRP A 62 8.55 -1.75 5.97
C TRP A 62 7.04 -1.57 5.80
N THR A 63 6.23 -2.53 6.26
CA THR A 63 4.75 -2.42 6.23
C THR A 63 4.26 -1.24 7.07
N ALA A 64 4.85 -1.00 8.25
CA ALA A 64 4.50 0.16 9.07
C ALA A 64 4.81 1.49 8.34
N ILE A 65 5.98 1.57 7.69
CA ILE A 65 6.38 2.75 6.90
C ILE A 65 5.44 2.96 5.71
N LEU A 66 5.04 1.89 5.00
CA LEU A 66 4.05 1.98 3.93
C LEU A 66 2.70 2.51 4.42
N SER A 67 2.26 2.06 5.61
CA SER A 67 1.03 2.58 6.23
C SER A 67 1.14 4.07 6.58
N MET A 68 2.30 4.50 7.10
CA MET A 68 2.57 5.92 7.35
C MET A 68 2.51 6.74 6.05
N ALA A 69 3.13 6.23 4.98
CA ALA A 69 3.13 6.89 3.67
C ALA A 69 1.71 7.09 3.11
N GLN A 70 0.80 6.15 3.35
CA GLN A 70 -0.61 6.24 2.92
C GLN A 70 -1.41 7.29 3.69
N ASN A 71 -1.05 7.54 4.96
CA ASN A 71 -1.80 8.45 5.82
C ASN A 71 -1.35 9.91 5.70
N VAL A 72 -0.21 10.19 5.07
CA VAL A 72 0.27 11.56 4.86
C VAL A 72 -0.42 12.17 3.65
N THR A 73 -1.34 13.10 3.92
CA THR A 73 -1.97 13.96 2.91
C THR A 73 -1.50 15.39 3.18
N ASN A 74 -0.83 16.02 2.20
CA ASN A 74 -0.45 17.45 2.23
C ASN A 74 0.76 17.86 3.09
N CYS A 75 1.79 17.04 3.21
CA CYS A 75 3.10 17.49 3.72
C CYS A 75 4.25 16.93 2.88
N ALA A 76 4.68 17.66 1.85
CA ALA A 76 5.71 17.21 0.92
C ALA A 76 7.04 16.84 1.61
N ILE A 77 7.43 17.61 2.63
CA ILE A 77 8.66 17.34 3.41
C ILE A 77 8.53 16.00 4.14
N LEU A 78 7.42 15.78 4.85
CA LEU A 78 7.20 14.53 5.58
C LEU A 78 7.08 13.34 4.63
N SER A 79 6.38 13.49 3.50
CA SER A 79 6.28 12.47 2.45
C SER A 79 7.66 12.08 1.93
N GLN A 80 8.55 13.05 1.69
CA GLN A 80 9.92 12.77 1.26
C GLN A 80 10.71 12.05 2.35
N MET A 81 10.65 12.51 3.61
CA MET A 81 11.35 11.84 4.72
C MET A 81 10.92 10.38 4.89
N ILE A 82 9.62 10.08 4.76
CA ILE A 82 9.09 8.71 4.82
C ILE A 82 9.61 7.89 3.64
N GLN A 83 9.64 8.45 2.44
CA GLN A 83 10.15 7.77 1.26
C GLN A 83 11.65 7.47 1.36
N ASP A 84 12.46 8.43 1.85
CA ASP A 84 13.89 8.23 2.06
C ASP A 84 14.15 7.11 3.09
N TYR A 85 13.41 7.10 4.20
CA TYR A 85 13.57 6.06 5.21
C TYR A 85 13.05 4.69 4.76
N LYS A 86 12.00 4.66 3.93
CA LYS A 86 11.54 3.43 3.28
C LYS A 86 12.66 2.79 2.46
N GLU A 87 13.41 3.58 1.70
CA GLU A 87 14.52 3.08 0.87
C GLU A 87 15.65 2.48 1.72
N VAL A 88 15.91 3.03 2.91
CA VAL A 88 16.87 2.44 3.87
C VAL A 88 16.43 1.02 4.27
N VAL A 89 15.15 0.84 4.63
CA VAL A 89 14.63 -0.48 5.01
C VAL A 89 14.60 -1.44 3.82
N GLU A 90 14.26 -0.96 2.63
CA GLU A 90 14.32 -1.78 1.39
C GLU A 90 15.74 -2.27 1.08
N LEU A 91 16.77 -1.45 1.33
CA LEU A 91 18.16 -1.86 1.19
C LEU A 91 18.56 -2.94 2.22
N GLU A 92 18.08 -2.84 3.46
CA GLU A 92 18.29 -3.89 4.46
C GLU A 92 17.65 -5.22 4.05
N ILE A 93 16.38 -5.20 3.63
CA ILE A 93 15.66 -6.37 3.10
C ILE A 93 16.44 -6.97 1.94
N ARG A 94 16.85 -6.14 0.96
CA ARG A 94 17.61 -6.58 -0.20
C ARG A 94 18.92 -7.26 0.17
N LYS A 95 19.65 -6.71 1.14
CA LYS A 95 20.91 -7.29 1.63
C LYS A 95 20.67 -8.65 2.26
N ILE A 96 19.70 -8.77 3.16
CA ILE A 96 19.35 -10.03 3.84
C ILE A 96 18.96 -11.10 2.81
N CYS A 97 18.09 -10.76 1.86
CA CYS A 97 17.67 -11.69 0.81
C CYS A 97 18.85 -12.12 -0.07
N THR A 98 19.71 -11.19 -0.49
CA THR A 98 20.86 -11.51 -1.34
C THR A 98 21.86 -12.41 -0.62
N ASP A 99 22.10 -12.16 0.67
CA ASP A 99 22.94 -13.02 1.50
C ASP A 99 22.37 -14.45 1.57
N VAL A 100 21.08 -14.61 1.86
CA VAL A 100 20.43 -15.92 1.93
C VAL A 100 20.46 -16.65 0.59
N LEU A 101 20.13 -15.97 -0.51
CA LEU A 101 20.13 -16.56 -1.84
C LEU A 101 21.54 -17.03 -2.24
N CYS A 102 22.58 -16.27 -1.89
CA CYS A 102 23.97 -16.67 -2.09
C CYS A 102 24.32 -17.94 -1.29
N LEU A 103 23.93 -18.00 -0.01
CA LEU A 103 24.15 -19.19 0.81
C LEU A 103 23.45 -20.43 0.24
N LEU A 104 22.21 -20.26 -0.23
CA LEU A 104 21.41 -21.33 -0.84
C LEU A 104 22.08 -21.86 -2.11
N ASP A 105 22.43 -20.99 -3.03
CA ASP A 105 22.94 -21.38 -4.35
C ASP A 105 24.37 -21.91 -4.31
N VAL A 106 25.24 -21.35 -3.46
CA VAL A 106 26.66 -21.70 -3.43
C VAL A 106 26.95 -22.86 -2.48
N TYR A 107 26.29 -22.94 -1.33
CA TYR A 107 26.69 -23.84 -0.24
C TYR A 107 25.66 -24.91 0.11
N LEU A 108 24.36 -24.58 0.12
CA LEU A 108 23.33 -25.43 0.73
C LEU A 108 22.63 -26.35 -0.28
N LEU A 109 22.07 -25.82 -1.36
CA LEU A 109 21.38 -26.61 -2.39
C LEU A 109 22.29 -27.67 -3.03
N PRO A 110 23.58 -27.39 -3.36
CA PRO A 110 24.47 -28.40 -3.91
C PRO A 110 24.76 -29.59 -2.97
N LYS A 111 24.51 -29.42 -1.67
CA LYS A 111 24.75 -30.45 -0.64
C LYS A 111 23.47 -31.04 -0.06
N ALA A 112 22.30 -30.67 -0.57
CA ALA A 112 21.04 -31.21 -0.10
C ALA A 112 20.93 -32.70 -0.46
N THR A 113 21.07 -33.57 0.54
CA THR A 113 21.13 -35.03 0.35
C THR A 113 19.75 -35.71 0.37
N THR A 114 18.76 -35.11 1.02
CA THR A 114 17.39 -35.63 1.12
C THR A 114 16.39 -34.73 0.40
N ALA A 115 15.31 -35.31 -0.10
CA ALA A 115 14.19 -34.56 -0.69
C ALA A 115 13.64 -33.50 0.27
N GLU A 116 13.51 -33.84 1.55
CA GLU A 116 13.04 -32.93 2.60
C GLU A 116 13.91 -31.68 2.71
N ILE A 117 15.23 -31.85 2.81
CA ILE A 117 16.18 -30.72 2.90
C ILE A 117 16.18 -29.91 1.61
N LYS A 118 16.13 -30.58 0.45
CA LYS A 118 16.09 -29.91 -0.86
C LYS A 118 14.83 -29.07 -1.02
N VAL A 119 13.66 -29.61 -0.65
CA VAL A 119 12.38 -28.90 -0.65
C VAL A 119 12.40 -27.72 0.31
N PHE A 120 12.96 -27.89 1.51
CA PHE A 120 13.12 -26.81 2.49
C PHE A 120 13.95 -25.65 1.91
N PHE A 121 15.11 -25.93 1.30
CA PHE A 121 15.96 -24.90 0.70
C PHE A 121 15.34 -24.25 -0.54
N LEU A 122 14.60 -25.01 -1.37
CA LEU A 122 13.89 -24.46 -2.52
C LEU A 122 12.72 -23.57 -2.10
N GLN A 123 11.97 -23.96 -1.05
CA GLN A 123 10.95 -23.11 -0.45
C GLN A 123 11.57 -21.80 0.06
N MET A 124 12.68 -21.91 0.80
CA MET A 124 13.41 -20.76 1.31
C MET A 124 13.87 -19.86 0.15
N LYS A 125 14.44 -20.42 -0.93
CA LYS A 125 14.81 -19.66 -2.13
C LYS A 125 13.61 -18.91 -2.72
N GLY A 126 12.47 -19.57 -2.88
CA GLY A 126 11.23 -18.95 -3.34
C GLY A 126 10.77 -17.80 -2.44
N ASP A 127 10.80 -17.99 -1.11
CA ASP A 127 10.41 -16.96 -0.13
C ASP A 127 11.30 -15.72 -0.19
N TYR A 128 12.63 -15.89 -0.22
CA TYR A 128 13.55 -14.75 -0.27
C TYR A 128 13.52 -14.03 -1.61
N CYS A 129 13.37 -14.75 -2.73
CA CYS A 129 13.10 -14.13 -4.02
C CYS A 129 11.77 -13.37 -4.01
N ARG A 130 10.73 -13.92 -3.38
CA ARG A 130 9.41 -13.26 -3.26
C ARG A 130 9.51 -11.95 -2.48
N TYR A 131 10.28 -11.91 -1.40
CA TYR A 131 10.51 -10.67 -0.66
C TYR A 131 11.23 -9.60 -1.50
N LEU A 132 12.12 -10.00 -2.41
CA LEU A 132 12.72 -9.07 -3.37
C LEU A 132 11.69 -8.55 -4.38
N VAL A 133 10.79 -9.41 -4.88
CA VAL A 133 9.70 -9.01 -5.79
C VAL A 133 8.75 -7.98 -5.14
N GLU A 134 8.50 -8.09 -3.84
CA GLU A 134 7.63 -7.16 -3.10
C GLU A 134 8.18 -5.71 -3.08
N ILE A 135 9.51 -5.55 -3.09
CA ILE A 135 10.18 -4.23 -3.07
C ILE A 135 10.68 -3.76 -4.45
N ALA A 136 10.78 -4.68 -5.42
CA ALA A 136 11.25 -4.38 -6.77
C ALA A 136 10.21 -3.59 -7.59
N LYS A 137 10.70 -2.80 -8.56
CA LYS A 137 9.88 -1.95 -9.44
C LYS A 137 10.24 -2.18 -10.91
N GLY A 138 9.28 -1.91 -11.80
CA GLY A 138 9.51 -1.95 -13.26
C GLY A 138 10.00 -3.31 -13.75
N GLN A 139 11.02 -3.30 -14.63
CA GLN A 139 11.55 -4.51 -15.27
C GLN A 139 12.19 -5.49 -14.29
N GLU A 140 12.90 -4.98 -13.27
CA GLU A 140 13.53 -5.81 -12.22
C GLU A 140 12.50 -6.75 -11.56
N ARG A 141 11.29 -6.23 -11.30
CA ARG A 141 10.20 -7.01 -10.70
C ARG A 141 9.76 -8.15 -11.61
N ILE A 142 9.66 -7.91 -12.92
CA ILE A 142 9.22 -8.91 -13.91
C ILE A 142 10.24 -10.05 -13.99
N ASP A 143 11.53 -9.71 -14.03
CA ASP A 143 12.59 -10.70 -14.13
C ASP A 143 12.65 -11.59 -12.87
N MET A 144 12.50 -11.00 -11.69
CA MET A 144 12.49 -11.73 -10.42
C MET A 144 11.29 -12.67 -10.25
N ILE A 145 10.12 -12.34 -10.82
CA ILE A 145 8.92 -13.20 -10.75
C ILE A 145 9.19 -14.59 -11.34
N ASN A 146 9.94 -14.66 -12.44
CA ASN A 146 10.28 -15.94 -13.06
C ASN A 146 11.18 -16.79 -12.16
N GLU A 147 12.13 -16.17 -11.46
CA GLU A 147 13.00 -16.85 -10.51
C GLU A 147 12.24 -17.37 -9.28
N VAL A 148 11.27 -16.60 -8.77
CA VAL A 148 10.37 -17.07 -7.70
C VAL A 148 9.57 -18.28 -8.16
N HIS A 149 8.95 -18.19 -9.34
CA HIS A 149 8.13 -19.26 -9.89
C HIS A 149 8.95 -20.54 -10.08
N LYS A 150 10.15 -20.43 -10.66
CA LYS A 150 11.06 -21.55 -10.86
C LYS A 150 11.45 -22.22 -9.53
N ALA A 151 11.82 -21.45 -8.51
CA ALA A 151 12.22 -22.00 -7.22
C ALA A 151 11.08 -22.79 -6.55
N TYR A 152 9.87 -22.22 -6.51
CA TYR A 152 8.71 -22.93 -5.96
C TYR A 152 8.30 -24.13 -6.82
N GLN A 153 8.35 -24.03 -8.15
CA GLN A 153 8.01 -25.12 -9.05
C GLN A 153 8.98 -26.31 -8.93
N ASP A 154 10.29 -26.05 -8.89
CA ASP A 154 11.32 -27.07 -8.68
C ASP A 154 11.14 -27.77 -7.33
N GLY A 155 10.84 -27.00 -6.28
CA GLY A 155 10.49 -27.53 -4.97
C GLY A 155 9.21 -28.37 -5.01
N PHE A 156 8.19 -27.91 -5.75
CA PHE A 156 6.87 -28.53 -5.75
C PHE A 156 6.94 -29.88 -6.45
N ASN A 157 7.59 -29.93 -7.62
CA ASN A 157 7.85 -31.16 -8.35
C ASN A 157 8.61 -32.18 -7.49
N THR A 158 9.71 -31.75 -6.84
CA THR A 158 10.49 -32.61 -5.92
C THR A 158 9.62 -33.13 -4.77
N SER A 159 8.79 -32.26 -4.18
CA SER A 159 7.93 -32.64 -3.06
C SER A 159 6.82 -33.61 -3.46
N VAL A 160 6.26 -33.47 -4.66
CA VAL A 160 5.20 -34.36 -5.16
C VAL A 160 5.75 -35.75 -5.46
N GLU A 161 6.97 -35.82 -6.01
CA GLU A 161 7.64 -37.06 -6.38
C GLU A 161 8.13 -37.85 -5.15
N GLU A 162 8.71 -37.16 -4.15
CA GLU A 162 9.49 -37.83 -3.11
C GLU A 162 8.88 -37.74 -1.69
N LEU A 163 7.91 -36.86 -1.43
CA LEU A 163 7.35 -36.64 -0.08
C LEU A 163 5.86 -37.01 0.00
N PRO A 164 5.41 -37.65 1.11
CA PRO A 164 3.99 -37.90 1.35
C PRO A 164 3.17 -36.59 1.37
N PRO A 165 1.88 -36.60 0.97
CA PRO A 165 1.05 -35.39 0.95
C PRO A 165 0.93 -34.66 2.30
N VAL A 166 0.90 -35.40 3.41
CA VAL A 166 0.85 -34.82 4.77
C VAL A 166 2.21 -34.32 5.29
N HIS A 167 3.30 -34.52 4.53
CA HIS A 167 4.63 -34.14 4.96
C HIS A 167 4.75 -32.62 5.15
N HIS A 168 5.29 -32.20 6.29
CA HIS A 168 5.34 -30.79 6.71
C HIS A 168 5.98 -29.86 5.66
N ALA A 169 7.10 -30.27 5.04
CA ALA A 169 7.79 -29.50 4.01
C ALA A 169 6.98 -29.37 2.71
N ARG A 170 6.22 -30.40 2.32
CA ARG A 170 5.35 -30.36 1.14
C ARG A 170 4.17 -29.42 1.37
N LEU A 171 3.55 -29.50 2.55
CA LEU A 171 2.47 -28.58 2.94
C LEU A 171 2.96 -27.13 3.09
N GLY A 172 4.09 -26.91 3.74
CA GLY A 172 4.69 -25.58 3.87
C GLY A 172 4.99 -24.95 2.51
N LEU A 173 5.54 -25.74 1.59
CA LEU A 173 5.81 -25.28 0.24
C LEU A 173 4.53 -24.94 -0.52
N ALA A 174 3.51 -25.81 -0.47
CA ALA A 174 2.23 -25.55 -1.13
C ALA A 174 1.55 -24.28 -0.59
N LEU A 175 1.66 -24.02 0.73
CA LEU A 175 1.14 -22.81 1.35
C LEU A 175 1.83 -21.57 0.77
N ASN A 176 3.17 -21.54 0.79
CA ASN A 176 3.91 -20.37 0.31
C ASN A 176 3.76 -20.18 -1.21
N TYR A 177 3.68 -21.27 -1.97
CA TYR A 177 3.46 -21.20 -3.41
C TYR A 177 2.05 -20.68 -3.74
N SER A 178 1.03 -21.07 -2.98
CA SER A 178 -0.32 -20.52 -3.15
C SER A 178 -0.39 -19.02 -2.84
N VAL A 179 0.35 -18.56 -1.81
CA VAL A 179 0.48 -17.14 -1.49
C VAL A 179 1.16 -16.38 -2.64
N PHE A 180 2.18 -16.96 -3.26
CA PHE A 180 2.80 -16.36 -4.44
C PHE A 180 1.81 -16.19 -5.60
N TYR A 181 1.02 -17.21 -5.93
CA TYR A 181 -0.05 -17.07 -6.94
C TYR A 181 -1.07 -16.00 -6.56
N GLY A 182 -1.56 -16.02 -5.32
CA GLY A 182 -2.67 -15.17 -4.88
C GLY A 182 -2.29 -13.70 -4.71
N ASP A 183 -1.16 -13.45 -4.06
CA ASP A 183 -0.79 -12.11 -3.58
C ASP A 183 0.22 -11.43 -4.52
N VAL A 184 1.08 -12.19 -5.20
CA VAL A 184 2.14 -11.62 -6.07
C VAL A 184 1.74 -11.60 -7.55
N LEU A 185 1.17 -12.71 -8.04
CA LEU A 185 0.68 -12.83 -9.41
C LEU A 185 -0.77 -12.37 -9.57
N ASN A 186 -1.50 -12.15 -8.47
CA ASN A 186 -2.92 -11.82 -8.47
C ASN A 186 -3.78 -12.88 -9.23
N GLN A 187 -3.32 -14.13 -9.23
CA GLN A 187 -3.94 -15.33 -9.79
C GLN A 187 -4.65 -16.09 -8.66
N LYS A 188 -5.75 -15.50 -8.17
CA LYS A 188 -6.43 -15.96 -6.95
C LYS A 188 -7.15 -17.29 -7.11
N GLU A 189 -7.60 -17.64 -8.30
CA GLU A 189 -8.23 -18.95 -8.55
C GLU A 189 -7.19 -20.07 -8.54
N GLU A 190 -6.05 -19.86 -9.17
CA GLU A 190 -4.91 -20.78 -9.16
C GLU A 190 -4.39 -21.00 -7.73
N ALA A 191 -4.27 -19.92 -6.95
CA ALA A 191 -3.89 -19.97 -5.54
C ALA A 191 -4.86 -20.84 -4.71
N LYS A 192 -6.17 -20.62 -4.89
CA LYS A 192 -7.21 -21.41 -4.21
C LYS A 192 -7.15 -22.88 -4.61
N ASN A 193 -6.99 -23.16 -5.91
CA ASN A 193 -6.94 -24.52 -6.43
C ASN A 193 -5.74 -25.28 -5.85
N LEU A 194 -4.55 -24.67 -5.86
CA LEU A 194 -3.34 -25.25 -5.30
C LEU A 194 -3.46 -25.54 -3.80
N ALA A 195 -3.94 -24.57 -3.01
CA ALA A 195 -4.14 -24.74 -1.58
C ALA A 195 -5.20 -25.81 -1.25
N THR A 196 -6.31 -25.81 -1.99
CA THR A 196 -7.39 -26.79 -1.82
C THR A 196 -6.92 -28.21 -2.16
N GLN A 197 -6.16 -28.36 -3.25
CA GLN A 197 -5.57 -29.64 -3.64
C GLN A 197 -4.66 -30.18 -2.54
N ALA A 198 -3.74 -29.37 -2.03
CA ALA A 198 -2.82 -29.78 -0.97
C ALA A 198 -3.56 -30.24 0.31
N ILE A 199 -4.59 -29.50 0.73
CA ILE A 199 -5.44 -29.88 1.88
C ILE A 199 -6.13 -31.23 1.64
N ASN A 200 -6.72 -31.42 0.47
CA ASN A 200 -7.46 -32.64 0.15
C ASN A 200 -6.54 -33.86 0.10
N GLU A 201 -5.38 -33.75 -0.55
CA GLU A 201 -4.40 -34.82 -0.62
C GLU A 201 -3.84 -35.21 0.76
N ALA A 202 -3.54 -34.23 1.61
CA ALA A 202 -3.11 -34.49 2.98
C ALA A 202 -4.21 -35.15 3.82
N THR A 203 -5.44 -34.65 3.75
CA THR A 203 -6.59 -35.21 4.49
C THR A 203 -6.90 -36.64 4.06
N ALA A 204 -6.75 -36.96 2.78
CA ALA A 204 -7.03 -38.29 2.25
C ALA A 204 -6.01 -39.37 2.70
N THR A 205 -4.82 -38.96 3.14
CA THR A 205 -3.69 -39.87 3.41
C THR A 205 -3.23 -39.88 4.87
N ALA A 206 -3.55 -38.83 5.64
CA ALA A 206 -3.11 -38.69 7.02
C ALA A 206 -3.88 -39.61 7.99
N ASN A 207 -3.16 -40.13 8.99
CA ASN A 207 -3.78 -40.64 10.22
C ASN A 207 -4.03 -39.50 11.22
N ASP A 208 -4.71 -39.80 12.34
CA ASP A 208 -5.10 -38.78 13.33
C ASP A 208 -3.92 -38.00 13.92
N ASP A 209 -2.78 -38.67 14.15
CA ASP A 209 -1.57 -38.06 14.71
C ASP A 209 -0.89 -37.13 13.70
N GLN A 210 -0.69 -37.60 12.46
CA GLN A 210 -0.11 -36.82 11.36
C GLN A 210 -0.98 -35.61 11.01
N LEU A 211 -2.31 -35.76 11.09
CA LEU A 211 -3.23 -34.65 10.91
C LEU A 211 -3.11 -33.64 12.06
N GLY A 212 -2.80 -34.10 13.27
CA GLY A 212 -2.44 -33.26 14.42
C GLY A 212 -1.36 -32.25 14.08
N ASP A 213 -0.25 -32.72 13.52
CA ASP A 213 0.92 -31.90 13.18
C ASP A 213 0.66 -31.01 11.95
N ALA A 214 -0.11 -31.47 10.98
CA ALA A 214 -0.43 -30.73 9.75
C ALA A 214 -1.52 -29.65 9.91
N LYS A 215 -2.32 -29.71 11.00
CA LYS A 215 -3.50 -28.84 11.22
C LYS A 215 -3.21 -27.36 11.08
N LEU A 216 -2.11 -26.88 11.66
CA LEU A 216 -1.79 -25.44 11.65
C LEU A 216 -1.57 -24.95 10.21
N THR A 217 -0.76 -25.65 9.42
CA THR A 217 -0.47 -25.29 8.04
C THR A 217 -1.73 -25.35 7.15
N MET A 218 -2.55 -26.39 7.34
CA MET A 218 -3.82 -26.52 6.61
C MET A 218 -4.81 -25.42 6.99
N LEU A 219 -4.87 -25.01 8.27
CA LEU A 219 -5.71 -23.90 8.72
C LEU A 219 -5.26 -22.58 8.09
N LEU A 220 -3.95 -22.32 8.02
CA LEU A 220 -3.42 -21.13 7.34
C LEU A 220 -3.81 -21.09 5.86
N MET A 221 -3.73 -22.23 5.15
CA MET A 221 -4.21 -22.33 3.78
C MET A 221 -5.71 -22.03 3.66
N GLN A 222 -6.54 -22.55 4.59
CA GLN A 222 -7.97 -22.27 4.60
C GLN A 222 -8.27 -20.78 4.82
N LEU A 223 -7.56 -20.13 5.74
CA LEU A 223 -7.69 -18.69 5.98
C LEU A 223 -7.36 -17.87 4.72
N ASN A 224 -6.30 -18.25 4.01
CA ASN A 224 -5.93 -17.61 2.75
C ASN A 224 -7.00 -17.81 1.67
N ILE A 225 -7.53 -19.03 1.52
CA ILE A 225 -8.62 -19.34 0.59
C ILE A 225 -9.84 -18.45 0.86
N GLU A 226 -10.25 -18.30 2.13
CA GLU A 226 -11.39 -17.46 2.49
C GLU A 226 -11.11 -15.97 2.24
N SER A 227 -9.88 -15.51 2.45
CA SER A 227 -9.46 -14.16 2.09
C SER A 227 -9.61 -13.91 0.59
N TRP A 228 -9.07 -14.80 -0.25
CA TRP A 228 -9.14 -14.65 -1.70
C TRP A 228 -10.56 -14.78 -2.26
N LYS A 229 -11.41 -15.62 -1.66
CA LYS A 229 -12.85 -15.68 -1.99
C LYS A 229 -13.53 -14.33 -1.77
N ARG A 230 -13.28 -13.68 -0.62
CA ARG A 230 -13.86 -12.37 -0.30
C ARG A 230 -13.41 -11.31 -1.30
N ASP A 231 -12.14 -11.35 -1.71
CA ASP A 231 -11.61 -10.41 -2.70
C ASP A 231 -12.23 -10.60 -4.08
N LEU A 232 -12.44 -11.85 -4.51
CA LEU A 232 -13.07 -12.17 -5.78
C LEU A 232 -14.53 -11.74 -5.80
N GLN A 233 -15.27 -12.00 -4.73
CA GLN A 233 -16.65 -11.52 -4.56
C GLN A 233 -16.72 -9.99 -4.57
N GLY A 234 -15.76 -9.31 -3.92
CA GLY A 234 -15.65 -7.86 -3.95
C GLY A 234 -15.37 -7.31 -5.35
N LYS A 235 -14.56 -8.00 -6.16
CA LYS A 235 -14.32 -7.65 -7.56
C LYS A 235 -15.54 -7.91 -8.43
N GLU A 236 -16.22 -9.05 -8.28
CA GLU A 236 -17.45 -9.36 -9.01
C GLU A 236 -18.56 -8.36 -8.72
N MET A 237 -18.75 -7.96 -7.46
CA MET A 237 -19.73 -6.91 -7.11
C MET A 237 -19.38 -5.57 -7.75
N LYS A 238 -18.10 -5.21 -7.83
CA LYS A 238 -17.65 -4.01 -8.54
C LYS A 238 -17.85 -4.12 -10.06
N SER A 239 -17.55 -5.27 -10.66
CA SER A 239 -17.77 -5.52 -12.10
C SER A 239 -19.26 -5.46 -12.45
N LYS A 240 -20.11 -6.14 -11.66
CA LYS A 240 -21.56 -6.08 -11.81
C LYS A 240 -22.10 -4.67 -11.62
N LYS A 241 -21.54 -3.90 -10.67
CA LYS A 241 -21.90 -2.50 -10.51
C LYS A 241 -21.53 -1.67 -11.74
N SER A 242 -20.34 -1.84 -12.31
CA SER A 242 -19.94 -1.15 -13.54
C SER A 242 -20.70 -1.61 -14.78
N GLU A 243 -21.07 -2.89 -14.87
CA GLU A 243 -21.93 -3.43 -15.93
C GLU A 243 -23.32 -2.83 -15.82
N ILE A 244 -23.93 -2.81 -14.62
CA ILE A 244 -25.23 -2.15 -14.40
C ILE A 244 -25.14 -0.65 -14.72
N GLU A 245 -24.07 0.04 -14.32
CA GLU A 245 -23.87 1.46 -14.67
C GLU A 245 -23.72 1.66 -16.19
N SER A 246 -23.08 0.73 -16.90
CA SER A 246 -22.96 0.74 -18.36
C SER A 246 -24.29 0.46 -19.06
N ASP A 247 -25.01 -0.59 -18.64
CA ASP A 247 -26.31 -0.98 -19.20
C ASP A 247 -27.36 0.12 -18.97
N VAL A 248 -27.30 0.82 -17.83
CA VAL A 248 -28.17 1.98 -17.53
C VAL A 248 -27.83 3.17 -18.44
N LEU A 249 -26.56 3.38 -18.78
CA LEU A 249 -26.15 4.41 -19.75
C LEU A 249 -26.57 4.03 -21.17
N GLU A 250 -26.42 2.77 -21.57
CA GLU A 250 -26.82 2.24 -22.87
C GLU A 250 -28.34 2.31 -23.06
N THR A 251 -29.12 1.91 -22.05
CA THR A 251 -30.59 2.06 -22.05
C THR A 251 -31.00 3.52 -22.20
N ARG A 252 -30.28 4.45 -21.56
CA ARG A 252 -30.56 5.89 -21.64
C ARG A 252 -30.16 6.50 -22.98
N VAL A 253 -29.19 5.90 -23.67
CA VAL A 253 -28.83 6.25 -25.06
C VAL A 253 -29.87 5.66 -26.02
N GLU A 254 -30.30 4.42 -25.84
CA GLU A 254 -31.39 3.81 -26.61
C GLU A 254 -32.72 4.53 -26.42
N GLU A 255 -33.05 5.04 -25.22
CA GLU A 255 -34.23 5.90 -24.99
C GLU A 255 -34.13 7.24 -25.74
N LEU A 256 -32.92 7.80 -25.89
CA LEU A 256 -32.68 9.01 -26.70
C LEU A 256 -32.71 8.72 -28.20
N GLU A 257 -32.26 7.54 -28.63
CA GLU A 257 -32.28 7.10 -30.04
C GLU A 257 -33.69 6.65 -30.47
N THR A 258 -34.45 5.95 -29.63
CA THR A 258 -35.87 5.64 -29.87
C THR A 258 -36.75 6.89 -29.84
N GLY A 259 -36.42 7.89 -29.01
CA GLY A 259 -37.01 9.22 -29.10
C GLY A 259 -36.68 9.96 -30.41
N SER A 260 -35.58 9.58 -31.07
CA SER A 260 -35.20 10.06 -32.41
C SER A 260 -35.86 9.24 -33.53
N ASP A 261 -36.06 7.93 -33.37
CA ASP A 261 -36.69 7.05 -34.39
C ASP A 261 -38.24 7.10 -34.35
N GLU A 262 -38.85 7.40 -33.20
CA GLU A 262 -40.26 7.81 -33.12
C GLU A 262 -40.50 9.17 -33.82
N SER A 263 -39.44 9.96 -34.07
CA SER A 263 -39.49 11.17 -34.90
C SER A 263 -39.33 10.90 -36.41
N GLU A 264 -38.85 9.71 -36.81
CA GLU A 264 -38.75 9.30 -38.23
C GLU A 264 -39.92 8.43 -38.69
N THR A 265 -40.55 7.65 -37.80
CA THR A 265 -41.75 6.83 -38.15
C THR A 265 -43.08 7.61 -38.05
N GLY A 266 -43.07 8.82 -37.48
CA GLY A 266 -44.17 9.78 -37.54
C GLY A 266 -44.26 10.58 -38.85
N LEU A 267 -43.32 10.44 -39.78
CA LEU A 267 -43.24 11.25 -41.01
C LEU A 267 -44.05 10.73 -42.21
N GLU A 268 -44.80 9.63 -42.08
CA GLU A 268 -45.86 9.28 -43.06
C GLU A 268 -47.29 9.38 -42.49
N GLU A 269 -47.46 9.61 -41.19
CA GLU A 269 -48.77 9.91 -40.56
C GLU A 269 -48.87 11.34 -39.97
N SER A 270 -47.93 12.23 -40.30
CA SER A 270 -47.97 13.66 -39.96
C SER A 270 -47.83 14.58 -41.19
N GLU A 271 -48.37 14.19 -42.34
CA GLU A 271 -48.84 15.17 -43.34
C GLU A 271 -50.21 15.78 -42.94
N THR A 272 -50.77 15.41 -41.79
CA THR A 272 -52.04 15.96 -41.26
C THR A 272 -51.94 16.53 -39.84
N GLY A 273 -50.81 16.36 -39.15
CA GLY A 273 -50.48 17.03 -37.87
C GLY A 273 -49.59 18.27 -38.03
N SER A 274 -49.10 18.51 -39.26
CA SER A 274 -48.25 19.65 -39.62
C SER A 274 -48.97 21.00 -39.59
N GLU A 275 -50.30 21.06 -39.48
CA GLU A 275 -51.06 22.33 -39.39
C GLU A 275 -51.40 22.75 -37.94
N GLU A 276 -51.25 21.88 -36.93
CA GLU A 276 -51.52 22.24 -35.52
C GLU A 276 -50.26 22.51 -34.69
N SER A 277 -49.07 22.04 -35.11
CA SER A 277 -47.81 22.35 -34.42
C SER A 277 -47.07 23.56 -35.01
N GLU A 278 -47.42 23.99 -36.23
CA GLU A 278 -47.02 25.30 -36.76
C GLU A 278 -47.67 26.43 -35.91
N ALA A 279 -48.91 26.22 -35.42
CA ALA A 279 -49.56 27.14 -34.48
C ALA A 279 -48.95 27.13 -33.06
N GLY A 280 -48.47 25.98 -32.58
CA GLY A 280 -47.84 25.87 -31.26
C GLY A 280 -46.38 26.33 -31.22
N LEU A 281 -45.66 26.22 -32.34
CA LEU A 281 -44.33 26.79 -32.50
C LEU A 281 -44.39 28.30 -32.81
N GLU A 282 -45.41 28.81 -33.50
CA GLU A 282 -45.67 30.27 -33.55
C GLU A 282 -46.02 30.83 -32.16
N GLU A 283 -46.69 30.07 -31.28
CA GLU A 283 -47.00 30.51 -29.90
C GLU A 283 -45.77 30.48 -28.97
N PHE A 284 -44.83 29.54 -29.18
CA PHE A 284 -43.58 29.46 -28.42
C PHE A 284 -42.47 30.37 -28.98
N GLU A 285 -42.43 30.61 -30.29
CA GLU A 285 -41.57 31.61 -30.95
C GLU A 285 -42.06 33.03 -30.62
N ALA A 286 -43.37 33.28 -30.56
CA ALA A 286 -43.92 34.53 -30.00
C ALA A 286 -43.61 34.70 -28.50
N GLY A 287 -43.59 33.61 -27.72
CA GLY A 287 -43.21 33.63 -26.30
C GLY A 287 -41.70 33.84 -26.07
N LEU A 288 -40.85 33.39 -27.01
CA LEU A 288 -39.40 33.64 -27.01
C LEU A 288 -39.06 35.03 -27.55
N GLU A 289 -39.77 35.55 -28.57
CA GLU A 289 -39.68 36.95 -29.01
C GLU A 289 -40.21 37.92 -27.93
N GLU A 290 -41.21 37.54 -27.12
CA GLU A 290 -41.71 38.34 -25.98
C GLU A 290 -40.71 38.34 -24.80
N LEU A 291 -39.95 37.25 -24.61
CA LEU A 291 -38.85 37.17 -23.63
C LEU A 291 -37.55 37.84 -24.13
N GLU A 292 -37.27 37.81 -25.43
CA GLU A 292 -36.13 38.49 -26.06
C GLU A 292 -36.39 40.00 -26.19
N ALA A 293 -37.63 40.43 -26.50
CA ALA A 293 -38.08 41.82 -26.39
C ALA A 293 -38.09 42.30 -24.92
N GLY A 294 -38.40 41.42 -23.96
CA GLY A 294 -38.24 41.71 -22.52
C GLY A 294 -36.78 41.84 -22.07
N LEU A 295 -35.84 41.20 -22.77
CA LEU A 295 -34.39 41.27 -22.51
C LEU A 295 -33.68 42.39 -23.30
N GLU A 296 -34.23 42.86 -24.42
CA GLU A 296 -33.79 44.09 -25.09
C GLU A 296 -34.47 45.36 -24.53
N GLU A 297 -35.71 45.30 -24.01
CA GLU A 297 -36.32 46.39 -23.24
C GLU A 297 -35.79 46.52 -21.80
N SER A 298 -35.00 45.56 -21.32
CA SER A 298 -34.21 45.70 -20.10
C SER A 298 -32.75 46.09 -20.35
N LYS A 299 -32.37 46.38 -21.60
CA LYS A 299 -31.06 46.92 -21.99
C LYS A 299 -30.92 48.45 -22.09
N PRO A 300 -31.95 49.31 -21.93
CA PRO A 300 -31.75 50.72 -21.62
C PRO A 300 -32.06 51.04 -20.15
N GLY A 301 -32.20 50.04 -19.27
CA GLY A 301 -32.12 50.25 -17.82
C GLY A 301 -30.67 50.29 -17.32
N SER A 302 -29.75 49.66 -18.06
CA SER A 302 -28.30 49.64 -17.79
C SER A 302 -27.51 50.72 -18.53
N GLU A 303 -28.13 51.57 -19.34
CA GLU A 303 -27.48 52.80 -19.85
C GLU A 303 -28.02 54.09 -19.18
N GLU A 304 -29.14 54.04 -18.45
CA GLU A 304 -29.59 55.17 -17.59
C GLU A 304 -29.42 54.92 -16.08
N SER A 305 -29.01 53.72 -15.64
CA SER A 305 -28.44 53.54 -14.30
C SER A 305 -26.92 53.64 -14.27
N GLU A 306 -26.23 53.48 -15.41
CA GLU A 306 -24.82 53.87 -15.57
C GLU A 306 -24.64 55.40 -15.65
N ALA A 307 -25.64 56.15 -16.14
CA ALA A 307 -25.64 57.62 -16.06
C ALA A 307 -26.05 58.19 -14.68
N GLY A 308 -26.70 57.37 -13.83
CA GLY A 308 -27.04 57.71 -12.46
C GLY A 308 -25.96 57.34 -11.43
N SER A 309 -25.10 56.37 -11.75
CA SER A 309 -23.93 56.02 -10.95
C SER A 309 -22.75 56.97 -11.17
N GLU A 310 -22.57 57.50 -12.38
CA GLU A 310 -21.54 58.53 -12.65
C GLU A 310 -21.85 59.89 -11.96
N GLU A 311 -23.11 60.20 -11.65
CA GLU A 311 -23.48 61.38 -10.82
C GLU A 311 -23.41 61.09 -9.31
N SER A 312 -23.29 59.82 -8.90
CA SER A 312 -23.02 59.44 -7.50
C SER A 312 -21.53 59.27 -7.22
N GLU A 313 -20.72 59.01 -8.26
CA GLU A 313 -19.25 58.99 -8.20
C GLU A 313 -18.69 60.40 -7.97
N THR A 314 -19.36 61.47 -8.42
CA THR A 314 -18.95 62.85 -8.05
C THR A 314 -19.38 63.31 -6.66
N GLY A 315 -20.32 62.61 -6.01
CA GLY A 315 -20.76 62.89 -4.64
C GLY A 315 -20.12 62.01 -3.57
N SER A 316 -19.56 60.87 -3.97
CA SER A 316 -18.84 59.95 -3.07
C SER A 316 -17.33 60.23 -3.02
N GLU A 317 -16.75 60.81 -4.08
CA GLU A 317 -15.40 61.40 -4.04
C GLU A 317 -15.27 62.59 -3.05
N GLU A 318 -16.35 63.31 -2.72
CA GLU A 318 -16.35 64.32 -1.62
C GLU A 318 -16.58 63.73 -0.22
N SER A 319 -16.96 62.46 -0.10
CA SER A 319 -17.09 61.78 1.19
C SER A 319 -15.88 60.90 1.54
N GLU A 320 -15.13 60.48 0.53
CA GLU A 320 -13.86 59.77 0.69
C GLU A 320 -12.73 60.72 1.18
N ASP A 321 -12.72 61.99 0.75
CA ASP A 321 -11.79 63.02 1.30
C ASP A 321 -12.15 63.41 2.76
N GLY A 322 -13.39 63.15 3.20
CA GLY A 322 -13.82 63.36 4.59
C GLY A 322 -13.56 62.18 5.53
N SER A 323 -13.52 60.94 5.00
CA SER A 323 -13.21 59.75 5.79
C SER A 323 -11.70 59.49 5.92
N GLU A 324 -10.89 59.89 4.93
CA GLU A 324 -9.43 59.83 5.00
C GLU A 324 -8.86 60.78 6.08
N GLU A 325 -9.51 61.91 6.41
CA GLU A 325 -9.14 62.73 7.58
C GLU A 325 -9.58 62.11 8.93
N SER A 326 -10.53 61.17 8.95
CA SER A 326 -11.03 60.54 10.17
C SER A 326 -10.32 59.21 10.51
N GLU A 327 -9.79 58.51 9.50
CA GLU A 327 -8.93 57.34 9.70
C GLU A 327 -7.46 57.72 9.96
N ALA A 328 -6.98 58.86 9.44
CA ALA A 328 -5.69 59.42 9.86
C ALA A 328 -5.69 59.82 11.36
N GLY A 329 -6.85 60.18 11.93
CA GLY A 329 -7.00 60.49 13.36
C GLY A 329 -7.13 59.28 14.29
N SER A 330 -7.55 58.12 13.77
CA SER A 330 -7.68 56.89 14.56
C SER A 330 -6.37 56.06 14.55
N GLU A 331 -5.55 56.18 13.50
CA GLU A 331 -4.17 55.68 13.49
C GLU A 331 -3.24 56.49 14.43
N GLU A 332 -3.52 57.77 14.69
CA GLU A 332 -2.78 58.55 15.69
C GLU A 332 -3.11 58.11 17.14
N SER A 333 -4.35 57.69 17.42
CA SER A 333 -4.79 57.19 18.75
C SER A 333 -4.43 55.71 19.04
N GLY A 334 -4.24 54.90 18.01
CA GLY A 334 -3.71 53.53 18.12
C GLY A 334 -2.22 53.51 18.48
N SER A 335 -1.47 54.51 17.99
CA SER A 335 -0.03 54.66 18.27
C SER A 335 0.29 55.13 19.71
N GLU A 336 -0.69 55.65 20.45
CA GLU A 336 -0.56 56.06 21.86
C GLU A 336 -0.95 54.93 22.84
N SER A 337 -1.75 53.95 22.38
CA SER A 337 -2.08 52.74 23.13
C SER A 337 -0.91 51.75 23.17
N ASP A 338 -0.15 51.65 22.08
CA ASP A 338 1.04 50.79 21.98
C ASP A 338 2.29 51.38 22.66
N LYS A 339 2.28 52.68 23.00
CA LYS A 339 3.32 53.27 23.86
C LYS A 339 3.13 52.96 25.36
N THR A 340 1.94 52.53 25.81
CA THR A 340 1.68 52.20 27.22
C THR A 340 1.87 50.71 27.56
N MET A 341 2.02 49.84 26.56
CA MET A 341 2.38 48.42 26.75
C MET A 341 3.89 48.15 26.63
N ILE A 342 4.68 49.13 26.17
CA ILE A 342 6.15 49.03 26.06
C ILE A 342 6.85 49.42 27.38
N ASP A 343 6.25 50.25 28.22
CA ASP A 343 6.80 50.61 29.55
C ASP A 343 6.56 49.58 30.67
N SER A 344 5.85 48.47 30.38
CA SER A 344 5.61 47.38 31.35
C SER A 344 6.39 46.09 31.07
N LYS A 345 7.33 46.11 30.11
CA LYS A 345 8.20 44.95 29.80
C LYS A 345 9.71 45.22 29.85
N GLU A 346 10.14 46.42 30.27
CA GLU A 346 11.50 46.66 30.77
C GLU A 346 11.58 46.43 32.30
N LEU A 347 11.33 45.21 32.74
CA LEU A 347 11.79 44.71 34.04
C LEU A 347 11.60 43.20 34.10
N GLN A 348 12.54 42.46 33.52
CA GLN A 348 13.13 41.22 34.05
C GLN A 348 13.92 40.49 32.96
N THR A 349 15.02 41.10 32.54
CA THR A 349 16.21 40.36 32.10
C THR A 349 17.18 40.27 33.27
N GLN A 350 17.46 39.07 33.78
CA GLN A 350 18.80 38.72 34.27
C GLN A 350 19.08 37.22 34.03
N PRO A 351 20.28 36.88 33.50
CA PRO A 351 20.77 35.52 33.38
C PRO A 351 21.60 35.16 34.62
N LYS A 352 21.65 33.87 35.00
CA LYS A 352 22.74 33.38 35.85
C LYS A 352 23.29 32.05 35.38
N GLU A 353 24.61 32.09 35.26
CA GLU A 353 25.57 31.08 34.87
C GLU A 353 25.80 29.98 35.92
N SER A 354 26.34 28.87 35.40
CA SER A 354 27.39 27.96 35.91
C SER A 354 27.71 27.86 37.41
N GLY A 355 27.94 26.62 37.85
CA GLY A 355 28.80 26.31 39.00
C GLY A 355 28.93 24.81 39.23
N SER A 356 30.14 24.30 39.01
CA SER A 356 30.62 22.94 39.26
C SER A 356 30.79 22.60 40.75
N ASP A 357 30.88 21.29 41.02
CA ASP A 357 31.95 20.60 41.77
C ASP A 357 31.57 19.69 42.96
N THR A 358 31.89 18.41 42.74
CA THR A 358 32.67 17.47 43.59
C THR A 358 32.12 16.76 44.84
N SER A 359 32.66 15.55 44.98
CA SER A 359 32.85 14.65 46.15
C SER A 359 31.68 13.72 46.49
N ASP A 360 31.79 12.41 46.30
CA ASP A 360 32.65 11.37 46.90
C ASP A 360 32.05 10.72 48.17
N THR A 361 32.31 9.40 48.29
CA THR A 361 32.18 8.44 49.41
C THR A 361 31.08 7.37 49.23
N TYR A 362 31.40 6.09 48.96
CA TYR A 362 32.05 5.00 49.75
C TYR A 362 31.06 4.14 50.59
N THR A 363 30.96 2.86 50.20
CA THR A 363 30.89 1.58 50.98
C THR A 363 29.87 1.25 52.08
N GLU A 364 29.40 -0.02 52.01
CA GLU A 364 29.05 -1.01 53.08
C GLU A 364 27.85 -0.65 54.00
N ASP A 365 26.89 -1.50 54.32
CA ASP A 365 26.74 -2.96 54.44
C ASP A 365 25.31 -3.41 54.02
#